data_AF-A0A7G2ER05-F1
#
_entry.id   AF-A0A7G2ER05-F1
#
_cell.length_a   1.000
_cell.length_b   1.000
_cell.length_c   1.000
_cell.angle_alpha   90.00
_cell.angle_beta   90.00
_cell.angle_gamma   90.00
#
_symmetry.space_group_name_H-M   'P 1'
#
loop_
_entity.id
_entity.type
_entity.pdbx_description
1 polymer ?
#
loop_
_entity_poly.entity_id
_entity_poly.type
_entity_poly.pdbx_seq_one_letter_code
_entity_poly.pdbx_strand_id
1 'polypeptide(L)'
;MKRNQFPCMRSIGNDVDATVNEAFLKSLEVLIGPRTSFHASVQSAVDRKQQVVFTGHSFGGATAILATVWYLETYFIRDAYAAPEPRCVTFGAPLVGDYIFKHALGRENWSRFFVNFVTRFDIVPRIMLARKTTIEQTLSYVLGKLDSTRAPIQESDQVITEFYTRVMRDTYTVASKAVCQLIGNGEAFLETLSSFYELSPYRPVGTFVFSTQKRLVVVNNSDAILQMLFYTCQSNDEQELSVIPFLSIRDHHGYEELVQSIGIKLLNHLDLHNPLLDGENSIGSALDDLGMSTRARQCIHAALEAEKQRVENQKKIETKRDQIVERLTWIVEVYKPKCQAHKNGYYDSFKDSNEENDFKANVKRVELAGIFDEVLGLVKKGQLPDGFEGSRGWINLATQYRRLIEPLDISNYHGQLKNEDTGPYMLHGRPSRYKYAQRGYEHDILKPTGMIAKDVFWSKVNGLNLGLQQDIQEILKNSGSECGSCFWAEVEELKGKPYEEVQVRFKTLEGLLEGWIKDGEVDEKEIFLEGSTFRKWWNTLPDSHKIHAPLYPRERMMDETRAT
;
A
#
# COMPACT_ATOMS: atom_id res chain seq x y z
N MET A 1 12.04 -1.22 -4.18
CA MET A 1 11.85 -2.16 -5.31
C MET A 1 11.51 -1.34 -6.55
N LYS A 2 11.67 -1.84 -7.79
CA LYS A 2 11.26 -1.07 -8.98
C LYS A 2 9.75 -1.17 -9.18
N ARG A 3 9.02 -0.05 -9.12
CA ARG A 3 7.55 0.03 -9.26
C ARG A 3 7.03 -0.70 -10.51
N ASN A 4 7.71 -0.58 -11.64
CA ASN A 4 7.27 -1.22 -12.88
C ASN A 4 7.39 -2.76 -12.88
N GLN A 5 8.18 -3.33 -11.96
CA GLN A 5 8.29 -4.78 -11.78
C GLN A 5 7.39 -5.31 -10.67
N PHE A 6 7.08 -4.47 -9.68
CA PHE A 6 6.30 -4.84 -8.49
C PHE A 6 5.27 -3.73 -8.17
N PRO A 7 4.27 -3.53 -9.05
CA PRO A 7 3.35 -2.39 -8.97
C PRO A 7 2.44 -2.42 -7.72
N CYS A 8 2.15 -3.59 -7.16
CA CYS A 8 1.37 -3.74 -5.94
C CYS A 8 2.19 -3.50 -4.68
N MET A 9 3.52 -3.63 -4.73
CA MET A 9 4.42 -3.49 -3.58
C MET A 9 4.69 -2.02 -3.22
N ARG A 10 3.62 -1.30 -2.83
CA ARG A 10 3.63 0.11 -2.42
C ARG A 10 2.45 0.41 -1.48
N SER A 11 2.49 1.55 -0.79
CA SER A 11 1.31 2.17 -0.18
C SER A 11 0.56 2.96 -1.23
N ILE A 12 -0.71 2.62 -1.49
CA ILE A 12 -1.49 3.21 -2.58
C ILE A 12 -1.77 4.68 -2.32
N GLY A 13 -2.38 4.99 -1.17
CA GLY A 13 -2.71 6.35 -0.79
C GLY A 13 -1.49 7.25 -0.63
N ASN A 14 -0.48 6.82 0.14
CA ASN A 14 0.72 7.61 0.38
C ASN A 14 1.66 7.69 -0.84
N ASP A 15 1.51 6.77 -1.80
CA ASP A 15 2.30 6.68 -3.04
C ASP A 15 3.80 6.46 -2.81
N VAL A 16 4.12 5.64 -1.80
CA VAL A 16 5.49 5.27 -1.41
C VAL A 16 5.72 3.79 -1.71
N ASP A 17 6.81 3.48 -2.42
CA ASP A 17 7.17 2.10 -2.78
C ASP A 17 7.76 1.33 -1.60
N ALA A 18 7.55 0.01 -1.59
CA ALA A 18 8.15 -0.87 -0.61
C ALA A 18 9.67 -0.97 -0.76
N THR A 19 10.35 -1.07 0.38
CA THR A 19 11.79 -1.35 0.46
C THR A 19 12.03 -2.80 0.84
N VAL A 20 13.03 -3.40 0.22
CA VAL A 20 13.52 -4.76 0.53
C VAL A 20 15.03 -4.75 0.60
N ASN A 21 15.60 -5.79 1.19
CA ASN A 21 17.05 -5.97 1.21
C ASN A 21 17.60 -6.10 -0.22
N GLU A 22 18.53 -5.23 -0.59
CA GLU A 22 19.09 -5.17 -1.93
C GLU A 22 19.83 -6.46 -2.33
N ALA A 23 20.51 -7.13 -1.39
CA ALA A 23 21.24 -8.37 -1.68
C ALA A 23 20.28 -9.52 -2.02
N PHE A 24 19.16 -9.62 -1.31
CA PHE A 24 18.12 -10.62 -1.61
C PHE A 24 17.46 -10.34 -2.95
N LEU A 25 17.18 -9.06 -3.25
CA LEU A 25 16.63 -8.65 -4.54
C LEU A 25 17.57 -8.98 -5.70
N LYS A 26 18.88 -8.69 -5.57
CA LYS A 26 19.89 -9.07 -6.58
C LYS A 26 19.94 -10.58 -6.80
N SER A 27 19.81 -11.38 -5.72
CA SER A 27 19.74 -12.84 -5.86
C SER A 27 18.51 -13.29 -6.64
N LEU A 28 17.34 -12.68 -6.38
CA LEU A 28 16.15 -12.94 -7.19
C LEU A 28 16.38 -12.54 -8.66
N GLU A 29 16.95 -11.36 -8.92
CA GLU A 29 17.22 -10.88 -10.29
C GLU A 29 18.11 -11.84 -11.09
N VAL A 30 19.13 -12.41 -10.43
CA VAL A 30 19.96 -13.47 -11.03
C VAL A 30 19.14 -14.72 -11.32
N LEU A 31 18.26 -15.12 -10.39
CA LEU A 31 17.42 -16.30 -10.52
C LEU A 31 16.39 -16.17 -11.64
N ILE A 32 15.70 -15.04 -11.78
CA ILE A 32 14.69 -14.81 -12.83
C ILE A 32 15.29 -14.37 -14.18
N GLY A 33 16.59 -14.07 -14.20
CA GLY A 33 17.28 -13.62 -15.40
C GLY A 33 17.32 -14.69 -16.51
N PRO A 34 17.59 -14.30 -17.76
CA PRO A 34 17.51 -15.19 -18.93
C PRO A 34 18.60 -16.28 -18.95
N ARG A 35 19.57 -16.23 -18.03
CA ARG A 35 20.65 -17.20 -17.93
C ARG A 35 20.25 -18.48 -17.18
N THR A 36 19.13 -18.46 -16.47
CA THR A 36 18.61 -19.64 -15.77
C THR A 36 17.36 -20.15 -16.50
N SER A 37 17.02 -21.42 -16.30
CA SER A 37 15.74 -21.98 -16.77
C SER A 37 14.58 -21.73 -15.78
N PHE A 38 14.80 -20.96 -14.71
CA PHE A 38 13.83 -20.81 -13.62
C PHE A 38 12.49 -20.28 -14.10
N HIS A 39 12.50 -19.18 -14.87
CA HIS A 39 11.29 -18.58 -15.44
C HIS A 39 10.51 -19.59 -16.31
N ALA A 40 11.21 -20.31 -17.18
CA ALA A 40 10.59 -21.30 -18.07
C ALA A 40 9.99 -22.48 -17.29
N SER A 41 10.67 -22.94 -16.23
CA SER A 41 10.16 -24.00 -15.35
C SER A 41 8.91 -23.55 -14.59
N VAL A 42 8.87 -22.32 -14.09
CA VAL A 42 7.69 -21.76 -13.42
C VAL A 42 6.53 -21.62 -14.40
N GLN A 43 6.77 -21.07 -15.59
CA GLN A 43 5.75 -20.98 -16.64
C GLN A 43 5.18 -22.36 -16.97
N SER A 44 6.03 -23.37 -17.16
CA SER A 44 5.58 -24.74 -17.44
C SER A 44 4.74 -25.33 -16.31
N ALA A 45 5.01 -25.00 -15.04
CA ALA A 45 4.21 -25.44 -13.90
C ALA A 45 2.84 -24.74 -13.86
N VAL A 46 2.81 -23.44 -14.19
CA VAL A 46 1.58 -22.64 -14.34
C VAL A 46 0.69 -23.21 -15.44
N ASP A 47 1.26 -23.47 -16.63
CA ASP A 47 0.53 -24.01 -17.77
C ASP A 47 -0.08 -25.39 -17.48
N ARG A 48 0.60 -26.18 -16.65
CA ARG A 48 0.13 -27.49 -16.17
C ARG A 48 -0.79 -27.40 -14.95
N LYS A 49 -1.10 -26.19 -14.47
CA LYS A 49 -1.92 -25.92 -13.27
C LYS A 49 -1.44 -26.67 -12.02
N GLN A 50 -0.13 -26.81 -11.86
CA GLN A 50 0.46 -27.47 -10.71
C GLN A 50 0.55 -26.50 -9.52
N GLN A 51 0.41 -27.01 -8.30
CA GLN A 51 0.70 -26.22 -7.11
C GLN A 51 2.17 -25.79 -7.12
N VAL A 52 2.42 -24.48 -7.25
CA VAL A 52 3.77 -23.92 -7.20
C VAL A 52 4.13 -23.64 -5.74
N VAL A 53 5.25 -24.21 -5.29
CA VAL A 53 5.79 -24.00 -3.94
C VAL A 53 7.18 -23.39 -4.05
N PHE A 54 7.37 -22.20 -3.51
CA PHE A 54 8.68 -21.59 -3.33
C PHE A 54 9.14 -21.89 -1.90
N THR A 55 10.33 -22.45 -1.76
CA THR A 55 10.88 -22.81 -0.45
C THR A 55 12.36 -22.49 -0.37
N GLY A 56 12.85 -22.35 0.86
CA GLY A 56 14.27 -22.16 1.10
C GLY A 56 14.61 -22.07 2.58
N HIS A 57 15.81 -22.51 2.91
CA HIS A 57 16.44 -22.31 4.21
C HIS A 57 17.31 -21.05 4.18
N SER A 58 17.37 -20.32 5.31
CA SER A 58 18.25 -19.16 5.49
C SER A 58 18.07 -18.11 4.38
N PHE A 59 19.17 -17.64 3.78
CA PHE A 59 19.18 -16.74 2.62
C PHE A 59 18.29 -17.22 1.47
N GLY A 60 18.26 -18.54 1.19
CA GLY A 60 17.40 -19.11 0.16
C GLY A 60 15.91 -18.90 0.44
N GLY A 61 15.52 -18.86 1.72
CA GLY A 61 14.16 -18.52 2.15
C GLY A 61 13.79 -17.08 1.85
N ALA A 62 14.72 -16.13 2.03
CA ALA A 62 14.51 -14.74 1.64
C ALA A 62 14.31 -14.59 0.11
N THR A 63 15.11 -15.32 -0.69
CA THR A 63 14.91 -15.38 -2.15
C THR A 63 13.57 -16.04 -2.50
N ALA A 64 13.14 -17.07 -1.77
CA ALA A 64 11.83 -17.71 -1.98
C ALA A 64 10.65 -16.76 -1.70
N ILE A 65 10.74 -15.91 -0.67
CA ILE A 65 9.75 -14.87 -0.39
C ILE A 65 9.65 -13.90 -1.58
N LEU A 66 10.78 -13.39 -2.05
CA LEU A 66 10.80 -12.46 -3.19
C LEU A 66 10.35 -13.14 -4.50
N ALA A 67 10.71 -14.41 -4.73
CA ALA A 67 10.25 -15.19 -5.87
C ALA A 67 8.73 -15.41 -5.85
N THR A 68 8.15 -15.59 -4.66
CA THR A 68 6.70 -15.67 -4.50
C THR A 68 6.03 -14.35 -4.84
N VAL A 69 6.58 -13.21 -4.40
CA VAL A 69 6.06 -11.88 -4.78
C VAL A 69 6.20 -11.63 -6.28
N TRP A 70 7.32 -12.01 -6.88
CA TRP A 70 7.49 -11.96 -8.33
C TRP A 70 6.44 -12.80 -9.06
N TYR A 71 6.15 -14.01 -8.58
CA TYR A 71 5.09 -14.86 -9.14
C TYR A 71 3.70 -14.22 -9.00
N LEU A 72 3.42 -13.61 -7.85
CA LEU A 72 2.14 -12.96 -7.58
C LEU A 72 1.88 -11.79 -8.54
N GLU A 73 2.91 -10.96 -8.79
CA GLU A 73 2.84 -9.82 -9.72
C GLU A 73 2.86 -10.25 -11.20
N THR A 74 3.56 -11.33 -11.53
CA THR A 74 3.77 -11.75 -12.92
C THR A 74 2.61 -12.60 -13.45
N TYR A 75 2.04 -13.47 -12.62
CA TYR A 75 1.05 -14.46 -13.03
C TYR A 75 -0.27 -14.28 -12.29
N PHE A 76 -0.25 -14.35 -10.95
CA PHE A 76 -1.46 -14.47 -10.15
C PHE A 76 -2.38 -13.25 -10.23
N ILE A 77 -1.82 -12.04 -10.17
CA ILE A 77 -2.62 -10.80 -10.23
C ILE A 77 -3.27 -10.59 -11.60
N ARG A 78 -2.67 -11.13 -12.67
CA ARG A 78 -3.13 -10.97 -14.05
C ARG A 78 -4.33 -11.85 -14.36
N ASP A 79 -4.25 -13.10 -13.93
CA ASP A 79 -5.35 -14.05 -14.07
C ASP A 79 -5.28 -15.11 -12.96
N ALA A 80 -6.03 -14.87 -11.89
CA ALA A 80 -6.14 -15.78 -10.75
C ALA A 80 -6.85 -17.11 -11.09
N TYR A 81 -7.55 -17.20 -12.22
CA TYR A 81 -8.16 -18.45 -12.69
C TYR A 81 -7.19 -19.31 -13.49
N ALA A 82 -6.28 -18.67 -14.23
CA ALA A 82 -5.24 -19.36 -14.98
C ALA A 82 -4.04 -19.76 -14.11
N ALA A 83 -3.61 -18.89 -13.19
CA ALA A 83 -2.45 -19.11 -12.35
C ALA A 83 -2.85 -19.70 -10.98
N PRO A 84 -2.33 -20.88 -10.58
CA PRO A 84 -2.62 -21.45 -9.28
C PRO A 84 -2.09 -20.57 -8.14
N GLU A 85 -2.77 -20.57 -6.99
CA GLU A 85 -2.27 -19.88 -5.80
C GLU A 85 -0.89 -20.44 -5.41
N PRO A 86 0.12 -19.60 -5.14
CA PRO A 86 1.42 -20.10 -4.71
C PRO A 86 1.39 -20.50 -3.23
N ARG A 87 2.43 -21.20 -2.79
CA ARG A 87 2.80 -21.33 -1.37
C ARG A 87 4.27 -20.96 -1.22
N CYS A 88 4.57 -20.21 -0.17
CA CYS A 88 5.92 -19.89 0.25
C CYS A 88 6.17 -20.49 1.63
N VAL A 89 7.15 -21.39 1.73
CA VAL A 89 7.51 -22.03 3.00
C VAL A 89 8.98 -21.78 3.26
N THR A 90 9.32 -21.11 4.35
CA THR A 90 10.72 -20.78 4.67
C THR A 90 11.15 -21.38 6.00
N PHE A 91 12.45 -21.63 6.13
CA PHE A 91 13.06 -22.18 7.35
C PHE A 91 14.21 -21.27 7.77
N GLY A 92 14.06 -20.56 8.89
CA GLY A 92 15.11 -19.67 9.41
C GLY A 92 15.47 -18.53 8.48
N ALA A 93 14.52 -18.03 7.69
CA ALA A 93 14.77 -16.96 6.75
C ALA A 93 14.98 -15.60 7.47
N PRO A 94 15.92 -14.77 7.00
CA PRO A 94 16.03 -13.39 7.45
C PRO A 94 14.82 -12.56 6.98
N LEU A 95 14.49 -11.48 7.70
CA LEU A 95 13.44 -10.55 7.28
C LEU A 95 13.79 -9.88 5.94
N VAL A 96 12.79 -9.70 5.07
CA VAL A 96 13.03 -9.33 3.67
C VAL A 96 12.67 -7.87 3.35
N GLY A 97 11.50 -7.43 3.81
CA GLY A 97 10.91 -6.15 3.42
C GLY A 97 10.52 -5.28 4.62
N ASP A 98 10.23 -4.02 4.33
CA ASP A 98 9.80 -3.03 5.31
C ASP A 98 8.31 -3.13 5.67
N TYR A 99 7.81 -2.16 6.44
CA TYR A 99 6.39 -2.05 6.77
C TYR A 99 5.50 -1.94 5.52
N ILE A 100 5.93 -1.21 4.49
CA ILE A 100 5.14 -1.03 3.26
C ILE A 100 5.04 -2.37 2.51
N PHE A 101 6.12 -3.14 2.47
CA PHE A 101 6.14 -4.50 1.93
C PHE A 101 5.12 -5.38 2.65
N LYS A 102 5.13 -5.41 3.98
CA LYS A 102 4.13 -6.11 4.81
C LYS A 102 2.71 -5.65 4.51
N HIS A 103 2.48 -4.34 4.51
CA HIS A 103 1.17 -3.74 4.30
C HIS A 103 0.60 -4.07 2.91
N ALA A 104 1.42 -4.02 1.87
CA ALA A 104 1.02 -4.37 0.50
C ALA A 104 0.58 -5.84 0.38
N LEU A 105 1.31 -6.77 1.01
CA LEU A 105 0.92 -8.18 1.04
C LEU A 105 -0.40 -8.38 1.80
N GLY A 106 -0.63 -7.63 2.87
CA GLY A 106 -1.91 -7.63 3.59
C GLY A 106 -3.05 -7.11 2.73
N ARG A 107 -2.84 -5.98 2.04
CA ARG A 107 -3.85 -5.32 1.20
C ARG A 107 -4.35 -6.20 0.07
N GLU A 108 -3.45 -6.89 -0.63
CA GLU A 108 -3.81 -7.80 -1.72
C GLU A 108 -4.23 -9.20 -1.23
N ASN A 109 -4.33 -9.41 0.08
CA ASN A 109 -4.60 -10.71 0.70
C ASN A 109 -3.61 -11.80 0.26
N TRP A 110 -2.34 -11.43 0.13
CA TRP A 110 -1.21 -12.30 -0.24
C TRP A 110 -0.44 -12.83 0.96
N SER A 111 -0.51 -12.18 2.13
CA SER A 111 0.16 -12.63 3.36
C SER A 111 -0.15 -14.09 3.72
N ARG A 112 -1.35 -14.59 3.37
CA ARG A 112 -1.79 -15.98 3.60
C ARG A 112 -0.99 -17.04 2.83
N PHE A 113 -0.21 -16.64 1.83
CA PHE A 113 0.61 -17.57 1.04
C PHE A 113 1.97 -17.86 1.68
N PHE A 114 2.35 -17.14 2.73
CA PHE A 114 3.68 -17.19 3.32
C PHE A 114 3.65 -17.82 4.71
N VAL A 115 4.44 -18.88 4.91
CA VAL A 115 4.64 -19.55 6.19
C VAL A 115 6.13 -19.62 6.48
N ASN A 116 6.55 -19.04 7.59
CA ASN A 116 7.96 -18.93 7.98
C ASN A 116 8.18 -19.72 9.28
N PHE A 117 8.89 -20.83 9.19
CA PHE A 117 9.29 -21.61 10.36
C PHE A 117 10.52 -20.99 11.01
N VAL A 118 10.45 -20.83 12.33
CA VAL A 118 11.51 -20.26 13.15
C VAL A 118 11.70 -21.13 14.39
N THR A 119 12.86 -21.78 14.50
CA THR A 119 13.29 -22.42 15.76
C THR A 119 13.53 -21.32 16.81
N ARG A 120 13.30 -21.65 18.09
CA ARG A 120 13.20 -20.66 19.18
C ARG A 120 14.35 -19.66 19.18
N PHE A 121 15.60 -20.14 19.17
CA PHE A 121 16.78 -19.30 19.34
C PHE A 121 17.44 -18.85 18.03
N ASP A 122 17.01 -19.34 16.87
CA ASP A 122 17.69 -19.07 15.58
C ASP A 122 18.00 -17.58 15.38
N ILE A 123 19.29 -17.23 15.26
CA ILE A 123 19.68 -15.83 15.12
C ILE A 123 19.32 -15.23 13.76
N VAL A 124 19.20 -16.03 12.70
CA VAL A 124 19.11 -15.55 11.31
C VAL A 124 17.87 -14.68 11.04
N PRO A 125 16.65 -15.04 11.50
CA PRO A 125 15.48 -14.16 11.42
C PRO A 125 15.63 -12.82 12.15
N ARG A 126 16.62 -12.67 13.04
CA ARG A 126 16.86 -11.45 13.83
C ARG A 126 17.98 -10.58 13.26
N ILE A 127 18.88 -11.09 12.42
CA ILE A 127 20.06 -10.36 11.91
C ILE A 127 19.66 -9.03 11.26
N MET A 128 18.60 -9.02 10.46
CA MET A 128 18.17 -7.82 9.73
C MET A 128 17.60 -6.74 10.65
N LEU A 129 17.28 -7.04 11.91
CA LEU A 129 16.85 -6.03 12.89
C LEU A 129 18.03 -5.25 13.48
N ALA A 130 19.26 -5.71 13.25
CA ALA A 130 20.48 -5.02 13.64
C ALA A 130 20.97 -4.06 12.55
N ARG A 131 21.58 -2.95 12.97
CA ARG A 131 22.25 -2.04 12.03
C ARG A 131 23.50 -2.70 11.48
N LYS A 132 23.70 -2.61 10.17
CA LYS A 132 24.88 -3.18 9.50
C LYS A 132 26.18 -2.76 10.17
N THR A 133 26.35 -1.46 10.45
CA THR A 133 27.54 -0.89 11.11
C THR A 133 27.84 -1.51 12.47
N THR A 134 26.82 -1.99 13.18
CA THR A 134 26.96 -2.60 14.50
C THR A 134 27.47 -4.03 14.40
N ILE A 135 27.15 -4.77 13.34
CA ILE A 135 27.52 -6.19 13.20
C ILE A 135 28.57 -6.47 12.12
N GLU A 136 29.00 -5.47 11.35
CA GLU A 136 29.85 -5.64 10.16
C GLU A 136 31.14 -6.43 10.43
N GLN A 137 31.81 -6.16 11.55
CA GLN A 137 33.07 -6.81 11.92
C GLN A 137 32.91 -8.29 12.28
N THR A 138 31.76 -8.68 12.83
CA THR A 138 31.51 -10.03 13.34
C THR A 138 30.65 -10.88 12.41
N LEU A 139 29.90 -10.25 11.48
CA LEU A 139 28.96 -10.91 10.58
C LEU A 139 29.61 -11.97 9.69
N SER A 140 30.74 -11.66 9.03
CA SER A 140 31.41 -12.61 8.13
C SER A 140 31.83 -13.90 8.85
N TYR A 141 32.36 -13.74 10.06
CA TYR A 141 32.75 -14.87 10.91
C TYR A 141 31.54 -15.74 11.28
N VAL A 142 30.46 -15.11 11.75
CA VAL A 142 29.24 -15.82 12.18
C VAL A 142 28.52 -16.48 11.00
N LEU A 143 28.45 -15.84 9.82
CA LEU A 143 27.94 -16.48 8.61
C LEU A 143 28.74 -17.74 8.26
N GLY A 144 30.06 -17.72 8.48
CA GLY A 144 30.91 -18.91 8.34
C GLY A 144 30.61 -20.03 9.37
N LYS A 145 29.97 -19.73 10.51
CA LYS A 145 29.52 -20.72 11.49
C LYS A 145 28.09 -21.21 11.26
N LEU A 146 27.26 -20.38 10.63
CA LEU A 146 25.90 -20.74 10.22
C LEU A 146 25.89 -21.65 8.98
N ASP A 147 26.97 -21.65 8.20
CA ASP A 147 27.16 -22.60 7.10
C ASP A 147 27.38 -24.03 7.63
N SER A 148 26.39 -24.90 7.38
CA SER A 148 26.37 -26.32 7.80
C SER A 148 27.57 -27.15 7.34
N THR A 149 28.37 -26.65 6.40
CA THR A 149 29.56 -27.33 5.86
C THR A 149 30.85 -27.06 6.64
N ARG A 150 30.82 -26.20 7.67
CA ARG A 150 32.01 -25.70 8.37
C ARG A 150 32.11 -26.18 9.83
N ALA A 151 33.30 -25.96 10.40
CA ALA A 151 33.79 -26.52 11.67
C ALA A 151 32.85 -26.31 12.89
N PRO A 152 32.88 -27.23 13.88
CA PRO A 152 32.00 -27.19 15.05
C PRO A 152 32.12 -25.89 15.88
N ILE A 153 31.03 -25.55 16.56
CA ILE A 153 30.93 -24.40 17.45
C ILE A 153 31.64 -24.72 18.76
N GLN A 154 32.53 -23.83 19.21
CA GLN A 154 33.12 -23.89 20.55
C GLN A 154 32.31 -22.97 21.47
N GLU A 155 31.82 -23.49 22.60
CA GLU A 155 30.97 -22.77 23.59
C GLU A 155 31.75 -21.73 24.44
N SER A 156 32.81 -21.16 23.88
CA SER A 156 33.63 -20.10 24.47
C SER A 156 33.97 -18.99 23.46
N ASP A 157 33.35 -19.01 22.28
CA ASP A 157 33.64 -18.09 21.19
C ASP A 157 33.10 -16.68 21.46
N GLN A 158 34.01 -15.76 21.77
CA GLN A 158 33.68 -14.37 22.09
C GLN A 158 33.05 -13.61 20.91
N VAL A 159 33.37 -13.97 19.67
CA VAL A 159 32.84 -13.30 18.47
C VAL A 159 31.35 -13.63 18.30
N ILE A 160 30.96 -14.88 18.57
CA ILE A 160 29.55 -15.30 18.55
C ILE A 160 28.75 -14.56 19.63
N THR A 161 29.27 -14.52 20.86
CA THR A 161 28.64 -13.80 21.99
C THR A 161 28.49 -12.31 21.71
N GLU A 162 29.52 -11.67 21.14
CA GLU A 162 29.48 -10.26 20.77
C GLU A 162 28.45 -10.00 19.66
N PHE A 163 28.42 -10.83 18.61
CA PHE A 163 27.46 -10.71 17.52
C PHE A 163 26.02 -10.84 18.04
N TYR A 164 25.73 -11.88 18.81
CA TYR A 164 24.42 -12.10 19.43
C TYR A 164 23.99 -10.89 20.26
N THR A 165 24.86 -10.39 21.14
CA THR A 165 24.56 -9.26 22.02
C THR A 165 24.23 -8.00 21.22
N ARG A 166 25.01 -7.73 20.16
CA ARG A 166 24.81 -6.59 19.25
C ARG A 166 23.48 -6.70 18.49
N VAL A 167 23.16 -7.90 17.95
CA VAL A 167 21.88 -8.15 17.26
C VAL A 167 20.69 -7.97 18.20
N MET A 168 20.74 -8.56 19.39
CA MET A 168 19.62 -8.50 20.34
C MET A 168 19.40 -7.11 20.92
N ARG A 169 20.47 -6.31 21.12
CA ARG A 169 20.36 -4.91 21.55
C ARG A 169 19.60 -4.06 20.52
N ASP A 170 19.97 -4.14 19.26
CA ASP A 170 19.31 -3.39 18.20
C ASP A 170 17.87 -3.91 17.99
N THR A 171 17.68 -5.24 18.04
CA THR A 171 16.35 -5.89 17.99
C THR A 171 15.43 -5.38 19.09
N TYR A 172 15.91 -5.30 20.33
CA TYR A 172 15.16 -4.72 21.45
C TYR A 172 14.74 -3.27 21.16
N THR A 173 15.67 -2.48 20.61
CA THR A 173 15.41 -1.06 20.32
C THR A 173 14.31 -0.90 19.26
N VAL A 174 14.34 -1.73 18.22
CA VAL A 174 13.28 -1.78 17.19
C VAL A 174 11.94 -2.23 17.78
N ALA A 175 11.93 -3.31 18.56
CA ALA A 175 10.72 -3.86 19.17
C ALA A 175 10.09 -2.89 20.18
N SER A 176 10.91 -2.25 21.02
CA SER A 176 10.48 -1.27 22.02
C SER A 176 9.88 -0.02 21.36
N LYS A 177 10.52 0.52 20.32
CA LYS A 177 9.95 1.63 19.53
C LYS A 177 8.60 1.26 18.94
N ALA A 178 8.48 0.07 18.35
CA ALA A 178 7.22 -0.37 17.74
C ALA A 178 6.08 -0.38 18.78
N VAL A 179 6.32 -0.87 20.01
CA VAL A 179 5.32 -0.85 21.09
C VAL A 179 4.95 0.57 21.50
N CYS A 180 5.92 1.47 21.64
CA CYS A 180 5.64 2.88 21.97
C CYS A 180 4.76 3.55 20.91
N GLN A 181 5.01 3.29 19.63
CA GLN A 181 4.18 3.77 18.51
C GLN A 181 2.76 3.20 18.57
N LEU A 182 2.60 1.92 18.89
CA LEU A 182 1.27 1.27 18.97
C LEU A 182 0.42 1.83 20.12
N ILE A 183 1.04 2.15 21.25
CA ILE A 183 0.36 2.68 22.44
C ILE A 183 0.11 4.20 22.30
N GLY A 184 0.71 4.87 21.30
CA GLY A 184 0.63 6.33 21.12
C GLY A 184 1.43 7.11 22.17
N ASN A 185 2.37 6.45 22.85
CA ASN A 185 3.19 7.08 23.88
C ASN A 185 4.54 7.54 23.30
N GLY A 186 4.89 8.80 23.55
CA GLY A 186 6.23 9.33 23.29
C GLY A 186 6.53 9.65 21.83
N GLU A 187 5.53 9.99 21.00
CA GLU A 187 5.75 10.37 19.59
C GLU A 187 6.82 11.47 19.43
N ALA A 188 6.76 12.54 20.23
CA ALA A 188 7.75 13.62 20.19
C ALA A 188 9.17 13.15 20.55
N PHE A 189 9.30 12.22 21.51
CA PHE A 189 10.58 11.63 21.88
C PHE A 189 11.09 10.66 20.80
N LEU A 190 10.21 9.87 20.20
CA LEU A 190 10.55 8.94 19.13
C LEU A 190 10.94 9.65 17.83
N GLU A 191 10.32 10.79 17.54
CA GLU A 191 10.67 11.68 16.43
C GLU A 191 12.07 12.26 16.65
N THR A 192 12.34 12.78 17.85
CA THR A 192 13.68 13.24 18.25
C THR A 192 14.71 12.11 18.19
N LEU A 193 14.40 10.90 18.67
CA LEU A 193 15.33 9.76 18.56
C LEU A 193 15.57 9.34 17.12
N SER A 194 14.56 9.45 16.25
CA SER A 194 14.67 9.06 14.85
C SER A 194 15.62 9.94 14.05
N SER A 195 15.90 11.17 14.48
CA SER A 195 16.93 12.02 13.86
C SER A 195 18.36 11.60 14.23
N PHE A 196 18.55 10.81 15.28
CA PHE A 196 19.89 10.38 15.75
C PHE A 196 20.15 8.88 15.58
N TYR A 197 19.12 8.08 15.32
CA TYR A 197 19.23 6.63 15.34
C TYR A 197 18.42 5.98 14.21
N GLU A 198 19.11 5.52 13.18
CA GLU A 198 18.52 4.73 12.10
C GLU A 198 18.19 3.32 12.59
N LEU A 199 16.91 3.05 12.77
CA LEU A 199 16.41 1.73 13.15
C LEU A 199 16.12 0.89 11.92
N SER A 200 16.23 -0.42 12.09
CA SER A 200 15.93 -1.36 11.02
C SER A 200 14.49 -1.17 10.49
N PRO A 201 14.33 -1.02 9.16
CA PRO A 201 13.01 -0.89 8.55
C PRO A 201 12.29 -2.24 8.44
N TYR A 202 13.01 -3.36 8.52
CA TYR A 202 12.48 -4.68 8.19
C TYR A 202 11.38 -5.12 9.16
N ARG A 203 10.34 -5.76 8.63
CA ARG A 203 9.20 -6.27 9.39
C ARG A 203 8.87 -7.72 9.01
N PRO A 204 8.30 -8.50 9.95
CA PRO A 204 7.77 -9.82 9.65
C PRO A 204 6.69 -9.79 8.58
N VAL A 205 6.71 -10.76 7.66
CA VAL A 205 5.71 -10.91 6.60
C VAL A 205 5.17 -12.32 6.51
N GLY A 206 3.86 -12.43 6.36
CA GLY A 206 3.18 -13.72 6.38
C GLY A 206 3.03 -14.30 7.78
N THR A 207 2.63 -15.56 7.81
CA THR A 207 2.50 -16.35 9.04
C THR A 207 3.87 -16.80 9.52
N PHE A 208 4.12 -16.66 10.81
CA PHE A 208 5.31 -17.21 11.47
C PHE A 208 4.90 -18.39 12.36
N VAL A 209 5.72 -19.44 12.35
CA VAL A 209 5.53 -20.62 13.18
C VAL A 209 6.77 -20.79 14.05
N PHE A 210 6.65 -20.43 15.32
CA PHE A 210 7.70 -20.60 16.31
C PHE A 210 7.68 -22.03 16.86
N SER A 211 8.82 -22.71 16.83
CA SER A 211 8.93 -24.10 17.27
C SER A 211 9.73 -24.23 18.56
N THR A 212 9.19 -24.98 19.51
CA THR A 212 9.92 -25.53 20.67
C THR A 212 10.02 -27.05 20.54
N GLN A 213 10.54 -27.73 21.56
CA GLN A 213 10.54 -29.20 21.61
C GLN A 213 9.12 -29.78 21.63
N LYS A 214 8.17 -29.10 22.29
CA LYS A 214 6.82 -29.62 22.53
C LYS A 214 5.74 -28.97 21.66
N ARG A 215 5.96 -27.76 21.14
CA ARG A 215 4.91 -26.93 20.57
C ARG A 215 5.30 -26.24 19.27
N LEU A 216 4.26 -25.93 18.50
CA LEU A 216 4.28 -25.02 17.35
C LEU A 216 3.31 -23.88 17.63
N VAL A 217 3.81 -22.65 17.64
CA VAL A 217 3.01 -21.44 17.89
C VAL A 217 2.90 -20.63 16.61
N VAL A 218 1.71 -20.61 16.04
CA VAL A 218 1.36 -19.91 14.79
C VAL A 218 0.93 -18.50 15.09
N VAL A 219 1.49 -17.52 14.39
CA VAL A 219 1.24 -16.09 14.61
C VAL A 219 1.14 -15.38 13.27
N ASN A 220 0.11 -14.53 13.09
CA ASN A 220 -0.09 -13.76 11.86
C ASN A 220 0.19 -12.25 12.03
N ASN A 221 -0.02 -11.71 13.24
CA ASN A 221 0.17 -10.28 13.48
C ASN A 221 1.66 -9.91 13.45
N SER A 222 2.07 -9.13 12.45
CA SER A 222 3.46 -8.71 12.25
C SER A 222 4.08 -8.02 13.47
N ASP A 223 3.31 -7.20 14.18
CA ASP A 223 3.81 -6.46 15.34
C ASP A 223 4.07 -7.42 16.51
N ALA A 224 3.18 -8.39 16.73
CA ALA A 224 3.35 -9.46 17.72
C ALA A 224 4.55 -10.36 17.37
N ILE A 225 4.72 -10.73 16.10
CA ILE A 225 5.88 -11.50 15.63
C ILE A 225 7.18 -10.75 15.90
N LEU A 226 7.21 -9.43 15.67
CA LEU A 226 8.39 -8.60 15.95
C LEU A 226 8.75 -8.62 17.44
N GLN A 227 7.76 -8.56 18.33
CA GLN A 227 7.99 -8.72 19.77
C GLN A 227 8.52 -10.12 20.09
N MET A 228 7.93 -11.16 19.50
CA MET A 228 8.34 -12.54 19.72
C MET A 228 9.75 -12.81 19.22
N LEU A 229 10.17 -12.25 18.08
CA LEU A 229 11.54 -12.38 17.57
C LEU A 229 12.59 -11.91 18.59
N PHE A 230 12.27 -10.88 19.38
CA PHE A 230 13.10 -10.45 20.50
C PHE A 230 12.98 -11.42 21.69
N TYR A 231 11.79 -11.54 22.27
CA TYR A 231 11.61 -12.17 23.58
C TYR A 231 11.80 -13.70 23.58
N THR A 232 11.60 -14.38 22.44
CA THR A 232 11.75 -15.86 22.36
C THR A 232 13.21 -16.29 22.43
N CYS A 233 14.10 -15.41 21.98
CA CYS A 233 15.54 -15.61 21.96
C CYS A 233 16.19 -14.99 23.20
N GLN A 234 15.54 -15.12 24.37
CA GLN A 234 16.05 -14.67 25.67
C GLN A 234 15.82 -15.79 26.71
N SER A 235 16.50 -15.71 27.85
CA SER A 235 16.21 -16.54 29.03
C SER A 235 16.24 -15.69 30.29
N ASN A 236 15.46 -16.11 31.29
CA ASN A 236 15.48 -15.53 32.64
C ASN A 236 16.49 -16.25 33.56
N ASP A 237 17.07 -17.37 33.11
CA ASP A 237 18.11 -18.09 33.83
C ASP A 237 19.49 -17.49 33.48
N GLU A 238 20.16 -16.93 34.48
CA GLU A 238 21.50 -16.33 34.33
C GLU A 238 22.54 -17.35 33.83
N GLN A 239 22.36 -18.64 34.12
CA GLN A 239 23.26 -19.70 33.66
C GLN A 239 23.08 -19.96 32.17
N GLU A 240 21.83 -19.92 31.67
CA GLU A 240 21.51 -20.10 30.25
C GLU A 240 21.96 -18.90 29.39
N LEU A 241 22.02 -17.69 29.94
CA LEU A 241 22.46 -16.49 29.21
C LEU A 241 23.84 -16.65 28.57
N SER A 242 24.73 -17.42 29.21
CA SER A 242 26.07 -17.70 28.68
C SER A 242 26.05 -18.65 27.48
N VAL A 243 25.03 -19.50 27.36
CA VAL A 243 24.93 -20.56 26.35
C VAL A 243 24.06 -20.16 25.15
N ILE A 244 23.07 -19.26 25.35
CA ILE A 244 22.14 -18.80 24.29
C ILE A 244 22.84 -18.34 23.01
N PRO A 245 23.95 -17.56 23.03
CA PRO A 245 24.63 -17.17 21.80
C PRO A 245 24.98 -18.38 20.91
N PHE A 246 25.45 -19.47 21.50
CA PHE A 246 25.82 -20.69 20.78
C PHE A 246 24.58 -21.48 20.35
N LEU A 247 23.55 -21.54 21.21
CA LEU A 247 22.24 -22.11 20.84
C LEU A 247 21.64 -21.38 19.63
N SER A 248 21.79 -20.06 19.55
CA SER A 248 21.23 -19.26 18.46
C SER A 248 21.83 -19.59 17.09
N ILE A 249 23.07 -20.08 17.07
CA ILE A 249 23.72 -20.59 15.85
C ILE A 249 23.26 -22.03 15.58
N ARG A 250 23.23 -22.88 16.62
CA ARG A 250 22.84 -24.29 16.50
C ARG A 250 21.39 -24.48 16.07
N ASP A 251 20.47 -23.67 16.58
CA ASP A 251 19.04 -23.72 16.26
C ASP A 251 18.78 -23.45 14.78
N HIS A 252 19.67 -22.72 14.09
CA HIS A 252 19.59 -22.51 12.64
C HIS A 252 19.78 -23.81 11.84
N HIS A 253 20.37 -24.85 12.45
CA HIS A 253 20.51 -26.19 11.88
C HIS A 253 19.43 -27.17 12.36
N GLY A 254 18.59 -26.76 13.32
CA GLY A 254 17.57 -27.61 13.95
C GLY A 254 16.29 -27.83 13.14
N TYR A 255 16.22 -27.38 11.89
CA TYR A 255 15.01 -27.48 11.07
C TYR A 255 14.69 -28.92 10.62
N GLU A 256 15.70 -29.78 10.48
CA GLU A 256 15.48 -31.20 10.17
C GLU A 256 14.67 -31.87 11.29
N GLU A 257 15.10 -31.69 12.55
CA GLU A 257 14.38 -32.20 13.72
C GLU A 257 12.97 -31.61 13.80
N LEU A 258 12.81 -30.32 13.52
CA LEU A 258 11.50 -29.65 13.49
C LEU A 258 10.55 -30.36 12.51
N VAL A 259 10.99 -30.62 11.28
CA VAL A 259 10.17 -31.25 10.24
C VAL A 259 9.81 -32.68 10.62
N GLN A 260 10.79 -33.45 11.13
CA GLN A 260 10.56 -34.84 11.55
C GLN A 260 9.60 -34.96 12.74
N SER A 261 9.62 -33.98 13.66
CA SER A 261 8.79 -33.97 14.87
C SER A 261 7.49 -33.17 14.73
N ILE A 262 7.18 -32.64 13.54
CA ILE A 262 6.05 -31.70 13.36
C ILE A 262 4.69 -32.31 13.75
N GLY A 263 4.49 -33.61 13.47
CA GLY A 263 3.22 -34.31 13.69
C GLY A 263 2.93 -34.68 15.14
N ILE A 264 3.92 -34.60 16.03
CA ILE A 264 3.77 -34.94 17.46
C ILE A 264 3.77 -33.69 18.37
N LYS A 265 3.99 -32.50 17.81
CA LYS A 265 3.97 -31.24 18.57
C LYS A 265 2.54 -30.72 18.70
N LEU A 266 2.25 -30.11 19.84
CA LEU A 266 0.99 -29.41 20.03
C LEU A 266 0.97 -28.12 19.22
N LEU A 267 -0.07 -27.92 18.43
CA LEU A 267 -0.27 -26.72 17.62
C LEU A 267 -1.13 -25.71 18.37
N ASN A 268 -0.63 -24.49 18.53
CA ASN A 268 -1.35 -23.37 19.12
C ASN A 268 -1.37 -22.21 18.13
N HIS A 269 -2.53 -21.57 17.98
CA HIS A 269 -2.67 -20.36 17.15
C HIS A 269 -2.84 -19.14 18.05
N LEU A 270 -1.89 -18.21 17.97
CA LEU A 270 -1.93 -16.93 18.65
C LEU A 270 -2.72 -15.94 17.79
N ASP A 271 -4.00 -15.75 18.13
CA ASP A 271 -4.89 -14.82 17.43
C ASP A 271 -5.66 -13.89 18.38
N LEU A 272 -6.25 -12.86 17.78
CA LEU A 272 -7.08 -11.81 18.36
C LEU A 272 -8.22 -12.32 19.26
N HIS A 273 -8.70 -13.55 19.00
CA HIS A 273 -9.93 -14.09 19.56
C HIS A 273 -9.74 -15.16 20.65
N ASN A 274 -8.51 -15.55 20.97
CA ASN A 274 -8.27 -16.48 22.08
C ASN A 274 -7.77 -15.70 23.31
N PRO A 275 -8.63 -15.43 24.31
CA PRO A 275 -8.16 -14.92 25.58
C PRO A 275 -7.22 -15.95 26.21
N LEU A 276 -6.22 -15.43 26.93
CA LEU A 276 -5.21 -16.16 27.72
C LEU A 276 -5.87 -16.98 28.87
N LEU A 277 -6.76 -17.92 28.56
CA LEU A 277 -7.39 -18.82 29.53
C LEU A 277 -6.38 -19.90 29.94
N ASP A 278 -6.09 -20.08 31.22
CA ASP A 278 -5.14 -21.08 31.70
C ASP A 278 -5.60 -22.53 31.46
N GLY A 279 -4.69 -23.37 30.95
CA GLY A 279 -4.87 -24.79 30.63
C GLY A 279 -3.69 -25.33 29.79
N GLU A 280 -3.47 -26.64 29.72
CA GLU A 280 -2.33 -27.22 28.97
C GLU A 280 -2.37 -26.94 27.45
N ASN A 281 -3.52 -26.56 26.91
CA ASN A 281 -3.68 -26.15 25.51
C ASN A 281 -3.78 -24.62 25.35
N SER A 282 -3.52 -23.86 26.41
CA SER A 282 -3.66 -22.40 26.40
C SER A 282 -2.53 -21.67 25.72
N ILE A 283 -2.83 -20.46 25.25
CA ILE A 283 -1.79 -19.51 24.82
C ILE A 283 -0.84 -19.17 25.97
N GLY A 284 -1.34 -19.04 27.20
CA GLY A 284 -0.50 -18.75 28.37
C GLY A 284 0.62 -19.77 28.52
N SER A 285 0.28 -21.06 28.50
CA SER A 285 1.26 -22.14 28.59
C SER A 285 2.18 -22.19 27.36
N ALA A 286 1.66 -21.94 26.15
CA ALA A 286 2.48 -21.90 24.94
C ALA A 286 3.53 -20.76 24.97
N LEU A 287 3.18 -19.63 25.57
CA LEU A 287 4.09 -18.51 25.82
C LEU A 287 5.11 -18.86 26.93
N ASP A 288 4.73 -19.62 27.95
CA ASP A 288 5.68 -20.13 28.96
C ASP A 288 6.75 -21.05 28.36
N ASP A 289 6.37 -21.99 27.48
CA ASP A 289 7.32 -22.86 26.78
C ASP A 289 8.31 -22.09 25.88
N LEU A 290 7.87 -20.93 25.38
CA LEU A 290 8.70 -20.00 24.61
C LEU A 290 9.57 -19.09 25.49
N GLY A 291 9.49 -19.20 26.82
CA GLY A 291 10.25 -18.39 27.77
C GLY A 291 9.77 -16.94 27.87
N MET A 292 8.49 -16.67 27.59
CA MET A 292 7.96 -15.30 27.56
C MET A 292 7.85 -14.69 28.95
N SER A 293 8.59 -13.60 29.18
CA SER A 293 8.46 -12.79 30.39
C SER A 293 7.09 -12.07 30.46
N THR A 294 6.71 -11.59 31.64
CA THR A 294 5.49 -10.78 31.82
C THR A 294 5.46 -9.57 30.90
N ARG A 295 6.63 -8.92 30.71
CA ARG A 295 6.75 -7.78 29.79
C ARG A 295 6.51 -8.20 28.34
N ALA A 296 7.04 -9.36 27.92
CA ALA A 296 6.80 -9.90 26.59
C ALA A 296 5.31 -10.09 26.31
N ARG A 297 4.59 -10.69 27.26
CA ARG A 297 3.14 -10.91 27.17
C ARG A 297 2.37 -9.60 27.00
N GLN A 298 2.74 -8.57 27.76
CA GLN A 298 2.14 -7.24 27.64
C GLN A 298 2.38 -6.60 26.27
N CYS A 299 3.60 -6.69 25.74
CA CYS A 299 3.95 -6.15 24.42
C CYS A 299 3.18 -6.87 23.29
N ILE A 300 3.06 -8.20 23.37
CA ILE A 300 2.27 -9.01 22.42
C ILE A 300 0.78 -8.63 22.52
N HIS A 301 0.25 -8.51 23.73
CA HIS A 301 -1.15 -8.10 23.94
C HIS A 301 -1.42 -6.70 23.36
N ALA A 302 -0.51 -5.74 23.54
CA ALA A 302 -0.64 -4.41 22.95
C ALA A 302 -0.68 -4.46 21.42
N ALA A 303 0.14 -5.30 20.79
CA ALA A 303 0.12 -5.49 19.33
C ALA A 303 -1.20 -6.10 18.82
N LEU A 304 -1.74 -7.09 19.55
CA LEU A 304 -3.03 -7.69 19.23
C LEU A 304 -4.20 -6.71 19.45
N GLU A 305 -4.22 -5.98 20.57
CA GLU A 305 -5.28 -4.99 20.83
C GLU A 305 -5.23 -3.83 19.83
N ALA A 306 -4.04 -3.43 19.37
CA ALA A 306 -3.92 -2.44 18.30
C ALA A 306 -4.58 -2.92 16.99
N GLU A 307 -4.41 -4.19 16.60
CA GLU A 307 -5.09 -4.75 15.43
C GLU A 307 -6.61 -4.79 15.62
N LYS A 308 -7.07 -5.15 16.82
CA LYS A 308 -8.50 -5.11 17.16
C LYS A 308 -9.07 -3.70 17.06
N GLN A 309 -8.29 -2.69 17.49
CA GLN A 309 -8.67 -1.29 17.35
C GLN A 309 -8.74 -0.87 15.88
N ARG A 310 -7.86 -1.37 15.00
CA ARG A 310 -7.94 -1.14 13.54
C ARG A 310 -9.26 -1.68 12.98
N VAL A 311 -9.64 -2.91 13.34
CA VAL A 311 -10.92 -3.51 12.94
C VAL A 311 -12.11 -2.71 13.46
N GLU A 312 -12.06 -2.25 14.71
CA GLU A 312 -13.12 -1.42 15.29
C GLU A 312 -13.23 -0.05 14.61
N ASN A 313 -12.10 0.57 14.24
CA ASN A 313 -12.09 1.79 13.46
C ASN A 313 -12.75 1.61 12.09
N GLN A 314 -12.51 0.48 11.41
CA GLN A 314 -13.20 0.17 10.16
C GLN A 314 -14.72 0.06 10.37
N LYS A 315 -15.19 -0.62 11.42
CA LYS A 315 -16.62 -0.71 11.73
C LYS A 315 -17.25 0.67 11.95
N LYS A 316 -16.55 1.58 12.65
CA LYS A 316 -17.01 2.96 12.85
C LYS A 316 -17.09 3.77 11.54
N ILE A 317 -16.27 3.44 10.55
CA ILE A 317 -16.40 4.03 9.20
C ILE A 317 -17.63 3.44 8.50
N GLU A 318 -17.84 2.13 8.62
CA GLU A 318 -18.98 1.44 8.02
C GLU A 318 -20.32 1.95 8.54
N THR A 319 -20.43 2.35 9.82
CA THR A 319 -21.66 2.96 10.36
C THR A 319 -21.98 4.33 9.75
N LYS A 320 -21.00 5.03 9.19
CA LYS A 320 -21.20 6.31 8.48
C LYS A 320 -21.59 6.13 7.01
N ARG A 321 -21.60 4.90 6.50
CA ARG A 321 -21.82 4.60 5.07
C ARG A 321 -23.17 5.09 4.57
N ASP A 322 -24.24 4.84 5.32
CA ASP A 322 -25.60 5.23 4.91
C ASP A 322 -25.74 6.74 4.80
N GLN A 323 -25.12 7.49 5.74
CA GLN A 323 -25.06 8.94 5.68
C GLN A 323 -24.32 9.43 4.42
N ILE A 324 -23.16 8.83 4.09
CA ILE A 324 -22.41 9.19 2.88
C ILE A 324 -23.28 8.96 1.64
N VAL A 325 -23.90 7.78 1.53
CA VAL A 325 -24.73 7.40 0.39
C VAL A 325 -25.93 8.33 0.26
N GLU A 326 -26.62 8.66 1.35
CA GLU A 326 -27.74 9.60 1.36
C GLU A 326 -27.32 10.97 0.80
N ARG A 327 -26.18 11.51 1.25
CA ARG A 327 -25.71 12.81 0.77
C ARG A 327 -25.30 12.79 -0.70
N LEU A 328 -24.60 11.75 -1.15
CA LEU A 328 -24.22 11.60 -2.56
C LEU A 328 -25.45 11.42 -3.45
N THR A 329 -26.44 10.65 -2.99
CA THR A 329 -27.70 10.43 -3.73
C THR A 329 -28.45 11.74 -3.92
N TRP A 330 -28.53 12.59 -2.90
CA TRP A 330 -29.14 13.91 -3.04
C TRP A 330 -28.45 14.78 -4.11
N ILE A 331 -27.12 14.72 -4.22
CA ILE A 331 -26.39 15.45 -5.27
C ILE A 331 -26.81 14.97 -6.66
N VAL A 332 -26.94 13.65 -6.84
CA VAL A 332 -27.27 13.02 -8.13
C VAL A 332 -28.74 13.22 -8.50
N GLU A 333 -29.66 13.00 -7.57
CA GLU A 333 -31.09 12.94 -7.86
C GLU A 333 -31.79 14.30 -7.74
N VAL A 334 -31.22 15.23 -6.97
CA VAL A 334 -31.86 16.52 -6.69
C VAL A 334 -31.04 17.68 -7.25
N TYR A 335 -29.76 17.78 -6.87
CA TYR A 335 -28.98 18.98 -7.19
C TYR A 335 -28.61 19.06 -8.67
N LYS A 336 -27.97 18.02 -9.22
CA LYS A 336 -27.54 17.98 -10.62
C LYS A 336 -28.71 18.21 -11.61
N PRO A 337 -29.86 17.51 -11.51
CA PRO A 337 -30.97 17.71 -12.45
C PRO A 337 -31.57 19.13 -12.40
N LYS A 338 -31.61 19.77 -11.21
CA LYS A 338 -32.08 21.15 -11.08
C LYS A 338 -31.14 22.13 -11.80
N CYS A 339 -29.83 22.00 -11.60
CA CYS A 339 -28.84 22.85 -12.27
C CYS A 339 -28.81 22.61 -13.79
N GLN A 340 -29.05 21.37 -14.23
CA GLN A 340 -29.21 21.05 -15.66
C GLN A 340 -30.43 21.74 -16.26
N ALA A 341 -31.55 21.81 -15.54
CA ALA A 341 -32.75 22.56 -15.96
C ALA A 341 -32.48 24.07 -16.10
N HIS A 342 -31.57 24.63 -15.30
CA HIS A 342 -31.09 26.01 -15.45
C HIS A 342 -30.06 26.20 -16.58
N LYS A 343 -29.72 25.12 -17.30
CA LYS A 343 -28.78 25.08 -18.43
C LYS A 343 -27.35 25.58 -18.13
N ASN A 344 -26.94 25.76 -16.88
CA ASN A 344 -25.57 26.11 -16.51
C ASN A 344 -24.80 24.92 -15.92
N GLY A 345 -25.52 23.92 -15.39
CA GLY A 345 -24.92 22.75 -14.75
C GLY A 345 -24.48 23.02 -13.32
N TYR A 346 -24.24 21.93 -12.58
CA TYR A 346 -24.07 22.01 -11.13
C TYR A 346 -22.73 22.61 -10.67
N TYR A 347 -21.70 22.54 -11.52
CA TYR A 347 -20.41 23.21 -11.27
C TYR A 347 -20.58 24.73 -11.28
N ASP A 348 -21.13 25.26 -12.38
CA ASP A 348 -21.29 26.71 -12.53
C ASP A 348 -22.38 27.28 -11.59
N SER A 349 -23.49 26.55 -11.38
CA SER A 349 -24.49 26.92 -10.35
C SER A 349 -23.86 27.07 -8.97
N PHE A 350 -23.02 26.10 -8.57
CA PHE A 350 -22.35 26.15 -7.29
C PHE A 350 -21.37 27.32 -7.17
N LYS A 351 -20.67 27.64 -8.26
CA LYS A 351 -19.72 28.76 -8.31
C LYS A 351 -20.42 30.10 -8.13
N ASP A 352 -21.57 30.27 -8.78
CA ASP A 352 -22.38 31.49 -8.68
C ASP A 352 -23.10 31.59 -7.32
N SER A 353 -23.49 30.44 -6.75
CA SER A 353 -24.08 30.29 -5.40
C SER A 353 -25.29 31.22 -5.15
N ASN A 354 -26.23 31.25 -6.08
CA ASN A 354 -27.39 32.16 -6.03
C ASN A 354 -28.65 31.52 -5.40
N GLU A 355 -28.73 30.20 -5.35
CA GLU A 355 -29.93 29.47 -4.95
C GLU A 355 -29.75 28.75 -3.60
N GLU A 356 -30.85 28.55 -2.86
CA GLU A 356 -30.82 27.81 -1.57
C GLU A 356 -30.24 26.39 -1.72
N ASN A 357 -30.43 25.77 -2.89
CA ASN A 357 -29.87 24.43 -3.14
C ASN A 357 -28.35 24.45 -3.27
N ASP A 358 -27.73 25.55 -3.70
CA ASP A 358 -26.26 25.69 -3.78
C ASP A 358 -25.67 25.68 -2.37
N PHE A 359 -26.30 26.42 -1.44
CA PHE A 359 -25.95 26.39 -0.01
C PHE A 359 -26.12 24.99 0.59
N LYS A 360 -27.21 24.28 0.26
CA LYS A 360 -27.43 22.89 0.71
C LYS A 360 -26.37 21.94 0.15
N ALA A 361 -25.98 22.09 -1.11
CA ALA A 361 -24.88 21.35 -1.70
C ALA A 361 -23.55 21.64 -0.98
N ASN A 362 -23.31 22.89 -0.60
CA ASN A 362 -22.09 23.27 0.12
C ASN A 362 -22.03 22.64 1.52
N VAL A 363 -23.15 22.62 2.26
CA VAL A 363 -23.24 21.92 3.56
C VAL A 363 -22.89 20.44 3.39
N LYS A 364 -23.50 19.75 2.41
CA LYS A 364 -23.21 18.33 2.15
C LYS A 364 -21.76 18.09 1.72
N ARG A 365 -21.19 18.97 0.90
CA ARG A 365 -19.77 18.94 0.50
C ARG A 365 -18.85 18.98 1.72
N VAL A 366 -19.11 19.88 2.68
CA VAL A 366 -18.32 20.02 3.91
C VAL A 366 -18.51 18.83 4.85
N GLU A 367 -19.75 18.35 5.05
CA GLU A 367 -20.02 17.14 5.84
C GLU A 367 -19.25 15.93 5.30
N LEU A 368 -19.32 15.70 3.99
CA LEU A 368 -18.61 14.61 3.33
C LEU A 368 -17.08 14.79 3.44
N ALA A 369 -16.56 16.00 3.22
CA ALA A 369 -15.14 16.28 3.37
C ALA A 369 -14.62 15.91 4.76
N GLY A 370 -15.37 16.26 5.83
CA GLY A 370 -15.01 15.90 7.20
C GLY A 370 -14.92 14.40 7.43
N ILE A 371 -15.89 13.62 6.90
CA ILE A 371 -15.88 12.15 7.02
C ILE A 371 -14.67 11.55 6.29
N PHE A 372 -14.42 11.98 5.05
CA PHE A 372 -13.30 11.44 4.25
C PHE A 372 -11.93 11.88 4.78
N ASP A 373 -11.81 13.08 5.35
CA ASP A 373 -10.57 13.55 5.99
C ASP A 373 -10.28 12.80 7.30
N GLU A 374 -11.31 12.43 8.07
CA GLU A 374 -11.18 11.54 9.24
C GLU A 374 -10.64 10.17 8.83
N VAL A 375 -11.25 9.54 7.80
CA VAL A 375 -10.77 8.25 7.27
C VAL A 375 -9.33 8.37 6.77
N LEU A 376 -9.00 9.44 6.05
CA LEU A 376 -7.64 9.70 5.57
C LEU A 376 -6.64 9.82 6.73
N GLY A 377 -7.03 10.46 7.84
CA GLY A 377 -6.22 10.53 9.05
C GLY A 377 -5.90 9.14 9.63
N LEU A 378 -6.88 8.24 9.65
CA LEU A 378 -6.69 6.87 10.12
C LEU A 378 -5.81 6.04 9.18
N VAL A 379 -5.97 6.18 7.86
CA VAL A 379 -5.11 5.53 6.85
C VAL A 379 -3.65 5.98 7.02
N LYS A 380 -3.41 7.29 7.11
CA LYS A 380 -2.05 7.85 7.27
C LYS A 380 -1.33 7.35 8.53
N LYS A 381 -2.08 7.08 9.60
CA LYS A 381 -1.54 6.56 10.87
C LYS A 381 -1.44 5.03 10.93
N GLY A 382 -1.83 4.30 9.88
CA GLY A 382 -1.87 2.84 9.91
C GLY A 382 -2.86 2.28 10.93
N GLN A 383 -3.95 3.01 11.17
CA GLN A 383 -4.99 2.70 12.17
C GLN A 383 -6.23 2.03 11.56
N LEU A 384 -6.10 1.50 10.34
CA LEU A 384 -7.08 0.66 9.67
C LEU A 384 -6.43 -0.65 9.21
N PRO A 385 -7.20 -1.73 9.00
CA PRO A 385 -6.66 -3.00 8.54
C PRO A 385 -5.98 -2.84 7.17
N ASP A 386 -4.94 -3.64 6.91
CA ASP A 386 -4.16 -3.54 5.65
C ASP A 386 -5.05 -3.67 4.40
N GLY A 387 -6.11 -4.50 4.49
CA GLY A 387 -7.10 -4.72 3.43
C GLY A 387 -8.03 -3.55 3.12
N PHE A 388 -8.06 -2.50 3.95
CA PHE A 388 -9.04 -1.41 3.84
C PHE A 388 -8.96 -0.69 2.49
N GLU A 389 -7.76 -0.24 2.08
CA GLU A 389 -7.55 0.47 0.82
C GLU A 389 -7.81 -0.42 -0.42
N GLY A 390 -7.77 -1.75 -0.25
CA GLY A 390 -8.08 -2.73 -1.30
C GLY A 390 -9.56 -3.15 -1.36
N SER A 391 -10.40 -2.67 -0.43
CA SER A 391 -11.81 -3.04 -0.39
C SER A 391 -12.58 -2.40 -1.54
N ARG A 392 -13.14 -3.21 -2.45
CA ARG A 392 -14.00 -2.75 -3.55
C ARG A 392 -15.16 -1.88 -3.07
N GLY A 393 -15.74 -2.21 -1.91
CA GLY A 393 -16.83 -1.42 -1.34
C GLY A 393 -16.40 0.02 -1.00
N TRP A 394 -15.22 0.17 -0.41
CA TRP A 394 -14.63 1.48 -0.13
C TRP A 394 -14.19 2.20 -1.40
N ILE A 395 -13.50 1.51 -2.31
CA ILE A 395 -13.03 2.08 -3.58
C ILE A 395 -14.19 2.64 -4.40
N ASN A 396 -15.30 1.90 -4.52
CA ASN A 396 -16.48 2.36 -5.25
C ASN A 396 -17.09 3.61 -4.60
N LEU A 397 -17.23 3.61 -3.27
CA LEU A 397 -17.79 4.75 -2.52
C LEU A 397 -16.90 6.00 -2.64
N ALA A 398 -15.59 5.84 -2.47
CA ALA A 398 -14.61 6.91 -2.59
C ALA A 398 -14.51 7.45 -4.03
N THR A 399 -14.66 6.57 -5.03
CA THR A 399 -14.72 6.95 -6.45
C THR A 399 -15.96 7.77 -6.75
N GLN A 400 -17.14 7.34 -6.27
CA GLN A 400 -18.38 8.09 -6.43
C GLN A 400 -18.30 9.46 -5.74
N TYR A 401 -17.78 9.50 -4.51
CA TYR A 401 -17.50 10.75 -3.80
C TYR A 401 -16.59 11.68 -4.59
N ARG A 402 -15.45 11.17 -5.08
CA ARG A 402 -14.50 11.95 -5.88
C ARG A 402 -15.15 12.52 -7.14
N ARG A 403 -15.85 11.70 -7.93
CA ARG A 403 -16.49 12.13 -9.19
C ARG A 403 -17.57 13.20 -8.98
N LEU A 404 -18.33 13.11 -7.89
CA LEU A 404 -19.45 14.02 -7.61
C LEU A 404 -19.06 15.28 -6.85
N ILE A 405 -18.08 15.19 -5.95
CA ILE A 405 -17.79 16.26 -4.98
C ILE A 405 -16.50 17.01 -5.31
N GLU A 406 -15.51 16.38 -5.97
CA GLU A 406 -14.29 17.09 -6.38
C GLU A 406 -14.59 18.28 -7.31
N PRO A 407 -15.53 18.21 -8.28
CA PRO A 407 -15.96 19.37 -9.04
C PRO A 407 -16.50 20.52 -8.18
N LEU A 408 -17.23 20.22 -7.10
CA LEU A 408 -17.74 21.25 -6.18
C LEU A 408 -16.63 21.86 -5.33
N ASP A 409 -15.63 21.07 -4.92
CA ASP A 409 -14.45 21.60 -4.23
C ASP A 409 -13.59 22.48 -5.14
N ILE A 410 -13.43 22.11 -6.42
CA ILE A 410 -12.79 22.94 -7.44
C ILE A 410 -13.59 24.23 -7.64
N SER A 411 -14.91 24.13 -7.78
CA SER A 411 -15.81 25.27 -7.93
C SER A 411 -15.68 26.24 -6.75
N ASN A 412 -15.64 25.71 -5.52
CA ASN A 412 -15.44 26.50 -4.31
C ASN A 412 -14.06 27.18 -4.30
N TYR A 413 -13.02 26.47 -4.73
CA TYR A 413 -11.64 26.99 -4.75
C TYR A 413 -11.53 28.22 -5.66
N HIS A 414 -12.03 28.12 -6.90
CA HIS A 414 -12.00 29.23 -7.86
C HIS A 414 -13.05 30.30 -7.57
N GLY A 415 -14.24 29.94 -7.08
CA GLY A 415 -15.27 30.93 -6.68
C GLY A 415 -14.83 31.81 -5.51
N GLN A 416 -13.91 31.33 -4.67
CA GLN A 416 -13.28 32.11 -3.59
C GLN A 416 -11.97 32.79 -4.00
N LEU A 417 -11.61 32.76 -5.30
CA LEU A 417 -10.36 33.31 -5.84
C LEU A 417 -9.08 32.75 -5.21
N LYS A 418 -9.13 31.55 -4.61
CA LYS A 418 -7.95 30.94 -3.98
C LYS A 418 -6.85 30.60 -4.97
N ASN A 419 -7.18 30.48 -6.25
CA ASN A 419 -6.20 30.33 -7.32
C ASN A 419 -5.28 31.55 -7.46
N GLU A 420 -5.76 32.75 -7.11
CA GLU A 420 -4.95 33.97 -7.15
C GLU A 420 -4.04 34.08 -5.93
N ASP A 421 -4.53 33.68 -4.75
CA ASP A 421 -3.78 33.74 -3.49
C ASP A 421 -2.78 32.59 -3.33
N THR A 422 -3.22 31.36 -3.62
CA THR A 422 -2.52 30.11 -3.30
C THR A 422 -1.93 29.43 -4.54
N GLY A 423 -2.32 29.87 -5.75
CA GLY A 423 -1.87 29.30 -7.03
C GLY A 423 -2.76 28.16 -7.55
N PRO A 424 -2.32 27.44 -8.60
CA PRO A 424 -3.14 26.45 -9.30
C PRO A 424 -3.69 25.34 -8.40
N TYR A 425 -4.95 24.95 -8.61
CA TYR A 425 -5.62 23.92 -7.80
C TYR A 425 -4.82 22.61 -7.76
N MET A 426 -4.33 22.14 -8.91
CA MET A 426 -3.58 20.88 -8.99
C MET A 426 -2.28 20.89 -8.20
N LEU A 427 -1.68 22.07 -7.99
CA LEU A 427 -0.41 22.23 -7.29
C LEU A 427 -0.61 22.43 -5.78
N HIS A 428 -1.51 23.34 -5.39
CA HIS A 428 -1.65 23.77 -4.00
C HIS A 428 -3.06 23.60 -3.41
N GLY A 429 -4.09 23.45 -4.25
CA GLY A 429 -5.48 23.41 -3.81
C GLY A 429 -6.07 22.02 -3.60
N ARG A 430 -5.56 20.99 -4.30
CA ARG A 430 -6.19 19.66 -4.40
C ARG A 430 -6.11 18.87 -3.08
N PRO A 431 -7.24 18.63 -2.39
CA PRO A 431 -7.27 17.88 -1.15
C PRO A 431 -6.72 16.44 -1.28
N SER A 432 -6.01 15.98 -0.25
CA SER A 432 -5.39 14.64 -0.26
C SER A 432 -6.40 13.50 -0.40
N ARG A 433 -7.62 13.64 0.16
CA ARG A 433 -8.68 12.63 0.07
C ARG A 433 -9.01 12.23 -1.38
N TYR A 434 -8.98 13.17 -2.32
CA TYR A 434 -9.23 12.87 -3.74
C TYR A 434 -8.05 12.16 -4.39
N LYS A 435 -6.80 12.51 -4.02
CA LYS A 435 -5.60 11.81 -4.48
C LYS A 435 -5.64 10.33 -4.05
N TYR A 436 -6.09 10.05 -2.81
CA TYR A 436 -6.22 8.68 -2.30
C TYR A 436 -7.34 7.93 -3.02
N ALA A 437 -8.50 8.55 -3.20
CA ALA A 437 -9.61 7.95 -3.94
C ALA A 437 -9.24 7.65 -5.41
N GLN A 438 -8.51 8.56 -6.08
CA GLN A 438 -8.00 8.35 -7.44
C GLN A 438 -7.05 7.15 -7.49
N ARG A 439 -6.00 7.16 -6.66
CA ARG A 439 -4.97 6.11 -6.66
C ARG A 439 -5.53 4.73 -6.32
N GLY A 440 -6.50 4.65 -5.40
CA GLY A 440 -7.21 3.43 -5.05
C GLY A 440 -7.99 2.85 -6.23
N TYR A 441 -8.77 3.69 -6.91
CA TYR A 441 -9.52 3.33 -8.11
C TYR A 441 -8.60 2.86 -9.24
N GLU A 442 -7.57 3.66 -9.56
CA GLU A 442 -6.61 3.35 -10.61
C GLU A 442 -5.86 2.04 -10.34
N HIS A 443 -5.47 1.79 -9.09
CA HIS A 443 -4.82 0.55 -8.71
C HIS A 443 -5.74 -0.66 -8.92
N ASP A 444 -7.01 -0.59 -8.51
CA ASP A 444 -7.95 -1.71 -8.63
C ASP A 444 -8.22 -2.10 -10.08
N ILE A 445 -8.38 -1.11 -10.98
CA ILE A 445 -8.67 -1.37 -12.40
C ILE A 445 -7.42 -1.75 -13.21
N LEU A 446 -6.23 -1.28 -12.83
CA LEU A 446 -4.99 -1.49 -13.60
C LEU A 446 -4.13 -2.65 -13.09
N LYS A 447 -4.24 -3.05 -11.81
CA LYS A 447 -3.44 -4.17 -11.29
C LYS A 447 -3.56 -5.48 -12.10
N PRO A 448 -4.72 -5.85 -12.70
CA PRO A 448 -4.78 -7.06 -13.52
C PRO A 448 -4.02 -6.96 -14.84
N THR A 449 -3.81 -5.74 -15.36
CA THR A 449 -3.01 -5.53 -16.59
C THR A 449 -1.53 -5.43 -16.30
N GLY A 450 -1.14 -5.31 -15.02
CA GLY A 450 0.24 -5.06 -14.58
C GLY A 450 0.75 -3.66 -14.93
N MET A 451 -0.13 -2.75 -15.35
CA MET A 451 0.23 -1.36 -15.69
C MET A 451 0.01 -0.44 -14.49
N ILE A 452 0.74 0.69 -14.45
CA ILE A 452 0.50 1.78 -13.50
C ILE A 452 -0.19 2.95 -14.20
N ALA A 453 -0.98 3.72 -13.45
CA ALA A 453 -1.78 4.83 -14.00
C ALA A 453 -0.96 5.85 -14.79
N LYS A 454 0.23 6.18 -14.27
CA LYS A 454 1.17 7.10 -14.93
C LYS A 454 1.58 6.61 -16.32
N ASP A 455 1.87 5.32 -16.48
CA ASP A 455 2.29 4.76 -17.76
C ASP A 455 1.11 4.70 -18.74
N VAL A 456 -0.10 4.37 -18.25
CA VAL A 456 -1.33 4.41 -19.04
C VAL A 456 -1.63 5.83 -19.53
N PHE A 457 -1.50 6.83 -18.65
CA PHE A 457 -1.68 8.24 -19.00
C PHE A 457 -0.70 8.66 -20.10
N TRP A 458 0.60 8.44 -19.90
CA TRP A 458 1.61 8.81 -20.90
C TRP A 458 1.44 8.04 -22.21
N SER A 459 1.03 6.77 -22.18
CA SER A 459 0.71 6.01 -23.39
C SER A 459 -0.43 6.65 -24.18
N LYS A 460 -1.51 7.08 -23.51
CA LYS A 460 -2.62 7.80 -24.15
C LYS A 460 -2.17 9.14 -24.72
N VAL A 461 -1.42 9.95 -23.94
CA VAL A 461 -0.91 11.26 -24.38
C VAL A 461 0.01 11.14 -25.59
N ASN A 462 0.94 10.18 -25.58
CA ASN A 462 1.82 9.93 -26.72
C ASN A 462 1.02 9.55 -27.99
N GLY A 463 -0.08 8.81 -27.82
CA GLY A 463 -0.99 8.44 -28.91
C GLY A 463 -1.70 9.63 -29.57
N LEU A 464 -1.74 10.80 -28.93
CA LEU A 464 -2.31 12.03 -29.50
C LEU A 464 -1.37 12.74 -30.48
N ASN A 465 -0.10 12.31 -30.60
CA ASN A 465 0.89 12.84 -31.53
C ASN A 465 1.06 14.38 -31.48
N LEU A 466 1.19 14.93 -30.26
CA LEU A 466 1.21 16.38 -30.02
C LEU A 466 2.59 17.05 -30.14
N GLY A 467 3.65 16.32 -30.50
CA GLY A 467 5.01 16.84 -30.65
C GLY A 467 6.08 16.04 -29.89
N LEU A 468 7.18 16.69 -29.54
CA LEU A 468 8.31 16.08 -28.82
C LEU A 468 7.94 15.72 -27.38
N GLN A 469 8.30 14.51 -26.96
CA GLN A 469 7.84 13.94 -25.70
C GLN A 469 8.35 14.69 -24.45
N GLN A 470 9.60 15.17 -24.48
CA GLN A 470 10.20 15.90 -23.35
C GLN A 470 9.48 17.25 -23.11
N ASP A 471 9.15 17.95 -24.19
CA ASP A 471 8.44 19.24 -24.10
C ASP A 471 7.02 19.04 -23.57
N ILE A 472 6.34 17.99 -24.02
CA ILE A 472 4.99 17.64 -23.54
C ILE A 472 5.01 17.32 -22.04
N GLN A 473 6.04 16.62 -21.55
CA GLN A 473 6.15 16.30 -20.13
C GLN A 473 6.26 17.54 -19.23
N GLU A 474 7.04 18.54 -19.65
CA GLU A 474 7.14 19.79 -18.87
C GLU A 474 5.86 20.62 -19.00
N ILE A 475 5.22 20.67 -20.18
CA ILE A 475 3.96 21.39 -20.40
C ILE A 475 2.80 20.80 -19.58
N LEU A 476 2.71 19.48 -19.50
CA LEU A 476 1.66 18.78 -18.75
C LEU A 476 1.98 18.59 -17.26
N LYS A 477 3.08 19.16 -16.78
CA LYS A 477 3.45 19.10 -15.37
C LYS A 477 2.35 19.72 -14.50
N ASN A 478 1.82 18.91 -13.58
CA ASN A 478 0.67 19.27 -12.72
C ASN A 478 -0.64 19.54 -13.49
N SER A 479 -0.82 18.96 -14.69
CA SER A 479 -2.07 19.08 -15.42
C SER A 479 -3.21 18.36 -14.69
N GLY A 480 -4.40 18.95 -14.71
CA GLY A 480 -5.65 18.31 -14.29
C GLY A 480 -6.03 17.11 -15.17
N SER A 481 -5.43 16.99 -16.35
CA SER A 481 -5.69 15.90 -17.30
C SER A 481 -5.20 14.53 -16.83
N GLU A 482 -4.52 14.42 -15.69
CA GLU A 482 -4.20 13.12 -15.10
C GLU A 482 -5.43 12.44 -14.47
N CYS A 483 -6.53 13.16 -14.22
CA CYS A 483 -7.73 12.64 -13.55
C CYS A 483 -9.00 13.31 -14.07
N GLY A 484 -10.00 12.52 -14.50
CA GLY A 484 -11.23 13.09 -15.08
C GLY A 484 -12.05 13.93 -14.09
N SER A 485 -12.08 13.59 -12.80
CA SER A 485 -12.69 14.45 -11.77
C SER A 485 -11.99 15.81 -11.55
N CYS A 486 -10.78 15.99 -12.11
CA CYS A 486 -10.05 17.27 -12.13
C CYS A 486 -10.25 18.05 -13.44
N PHE A 487 -11.16 17.62 -14.33
CA PHE A 487 -11.50 18.29 -15.58
C PHE A 487 -11.68 19.80 -15.42
N TRP A 488 -12.48 20.21 -14.43
CA TRP A 488 -12.78 21.63 -14.19
C TRP A 488 -11.55 22.42 -13.75
N ALA A 489 -10.62 21.82 -13.00
CA ALA A 489 -9.39 22.50 -12.62
C ALA A 489 -8.52 22.78 -13.85
N GLU A 490 -8.48 21.86 -14.82
CA GLU A 490 -7.78 22.13 -16.08
C GLU A 490 -8.48 23.25 -16.86
N VAL A 491 -9.82 23.21 -17.00
CA VAL A 491 -10.58 24.26 -17.70
C VAL A 491 -10.33 25.65 -17.09
N GLU A 492 -10.35 25.76 -15.77
CA GLU A 492 -10.08 27.02 -15.05
C GLU A 492 -8.65 27.54 -15.27
N GLU A 493 -7.66 26.66 -15.41
CA GLU A 493 -6.27 27.03 -15.70
C GLU A 493 -6.03 27.43 -17.17
N LEU A 494 -6.85 26.93 -18.10
CA LEU A 494 -6.68 27.20 -19.54
C LEU A 494 -7.54 28.38 -20.03
N LYS A 495 -8.71 28.60 -19.42
CA LYS A 495 -9.61 29.69 -19.84
C LYS A 495 -8.95 31.05 -19.64
N GLY A 496 -9.20 31.97 -20.58
CA GLY A 496 -8.65 33.33 -20.54
C GLY A 496 -7.19 33.47 -21.03
N LYS A 497 -6.50 32.37 -21.35
CA LYS A 497 -5.16 32.40 -21.96
C LYS A 497 -5.24 32.33 -23.49
N PRO A 498 -4.26 32.91 -24.22
CA PRO A 498 -4.15 32.75 -25.67
C PRO A 498 -4.07 31.28 -26.06
N TYR A 499 -4.77 30.88 -27.13
CA TYR A 499 -4.86 29.47 -27.53
C TYR A 499 -3.48 28.86 -27.82
N GLU A 500 -2.56 29.63 -28.41
CA GLU A 500 -1.20 29.21 -28.74
C GLU A 500 -0.40 28.79 -27.49
N GLU A 501 -0.65 29.41 -26.33
CA GLU A 501 0.02 29.09 -25.08
C GLU A 501 -0.51 27.80 -24.45
N VAL A 502 -1.80 27.49 -24.66
CA VAL A 502 -2.49 26.38 -24.01
C VAL A 502 -2.78 25.19 -24.94
N GLN A 503 -2.40 25.29 -26.21
CA GLN A 503 -2.78 24.35 -27.27
C GLN A 503 -2.53 22.88 -26.89
N VAL A 504 -1.35 22.56 -26.37
CA VAL A 504 -0.96 21.18 -26.02
C VAL A 504 -1.81 20.65 -24.86
N ARG A 505 -1.98 21.44 -23.80
CA ARG A 505 -2.81 21.07 -22.64
C ARG A 505 -4.26 20.88 -23.05
N PHE A 506 -4.77 21.78 -23.87
CA PHE A 506 -6.15 21.71 -24.33
C PHE A 506 -6.42 20.52 -25.27
N LYS A 507 -5.55 20.27 -26.26
CA LYS A 507 -5.66 19.07 -27.10
C LYS A 507 -5.55 17.77 -26.30
N THR A 508 -4.76 17.78 -25.22
CA THR A 508 -4.68 16.66 -24.28
C THR A 508 -6.02 16.47 -23.56
N LEU A 509 -6.61 17.55 -23.03
CA LEU A 509 -7.92 17.53 -22.38
C LEU A 509 -9.01 16.99 -23.32
N GLU A 510 -9.09 17.49 -24.55
CA GLU A 510 -10.06 17.02 -25.56
C GLU A 510 -9.83 15.56 -25.96
N GLY A 511 -8.58 15.14 -26.13
CA GLY A 511 -8.22 13.78 -26.53
C GLY A 511 -8.54 12.72 -25.47
N LEU A 512 -8.62 13.10 -24.19
CA LEU A 512 -8.95 12.19 -23.09
C LEU A 512 -10.43 12.22 -22.69
N LEU A 513 -11.18 13.26 -23.10
CA LEU A 513 -12.54 13.53 -22.64
C LEU A 513 -13.54 12.40 -22.94
N GLU A 514 -13.50 11.84 -24.14
CA GLU A 514 -14.41 10.75 -24.52
C GLU A 514 -14.22 9.52 -23.61
N GLY A 515 -12.96 9.19 -23.28
CA GLY A 515 -12.64 8.11 -22.37
C GLY A 515 -13.20 8.38 -20.96
N TRP A 516 -13.03 9.59 -20.44
CA TRP A 516 -13.58 9.96 -19.14
C TRP A 516 -15.10 9.93 -19.09
N ILE A 517 -15.79 10.27 -20.16
CA ILE A 517 -17.25 10.19 -20.21
C ILE A 517 -17.69 8.72 -20.21
N LYS A 518 -17.05 7.86 -21.01
CA LYS A 518 -17.33 6.41 -21.00
C LYS A 518 -17.07 5.77 -19.64
N ASP A 519 -16.02 6.20 -18.95
CA ASP A 519 -15.66 5.69 -17.62
C ASP A 519 -16.53 6.31 -16.49
N GLY A 520 -17.37 7.29 -16.82
CA GLY A 520 -18.22 8.03 -15.87
C GLY A 520 -17.44 8.97 -14.94
N GLU A 521 -16.22 9.35 -15.31
CA GLU A 521 -15.40 10.34 -14.60
C GLU A 521 -15.86 11.78 -14.87
N VAL A 522 -16.42 12.04 -16.06
CA VAL A 522 -16.97 13.34 -16.46
C VAL A 522 -18.40 13.13 -16.99
N ASP A 523 -19.33 14.00 -16.56
CA ASP A 523 -20.74 13.92 -16.96
C ASP A 523 -20.99 14.77 -18.22
N GLU A 524 -21.32 14.11 -19.33
CA GLU A 524 -21.64 14.78 -20.60
C GLU A 524 -22.86 15.70 -20.50
N LYS A 525 -23.79 15.44 -19.58
CA LYS A 525 -25.01 16.24 -19.39
C LYS A 525 -24.75 17.56 -18.68
N GLU A 526 -23.52 17.79 -18.22
CA GLU A 526 -23.12 19.01 -17.51
C GLU A 526 -22.21 19.89 -18.37
N ILE A 527 -21.13 19.32 -18.92
CA ILE A 527 -20.05 20.10 -19.53
C ILE A 527 -20.44 20.74 -20.87
N PHE A 528 -21.46 20.22 -21.55
CA PHE A 528 -21.92 20.71 -22.86
C PHE A 528 -23.17 21.60 -22.75
N LEU A 529 -23.62 21.95 -21.55
CA LEU A 529 -24.75 22.87 -21.38
C LEU A 529 -24.40 24.29 -21.85
N GLU A 530 -25.38 25.04 -22.35
CA GLU A 530 -25.22 26.40 -22.89
C GLU A 530 -24.55 27.37 -21.91
N GLY A 531 -24.96 27.31 -20.64
CA GLY A 531 -24.45 28.13 -19.55
C GLY A 531 -23.12 27.64 -18.97
N SER A 532 -22.62 26.47 -19.40
CA SER A 532 -21.41 25.85 -18.88
C SER A 532 -20.16 26.68 -19.17
N THR A 533 -19.27 26.82 -18.18
CA THR A 533 -17.98 27.51 -18.36
C THR A 533 -17.16 26.86 -19.49
N PHE A 534 -17.16 25.52 -19.58
CA PHE A 534 -16.41 24.81 -20.62
C PHE A 534 -16.93 25.13 -22.02
N ARG A 535 -18.25 25.00 -22.24
CA ARG A 535 -18.88 25.31 -23.54
C ARG A 535 -18.67 26.77 -23.94
N LYS A 536 -18.89 27.72 -23.02
CA LYS A 536 -18.67 29.15 -23.27
C LYS A 536 -17.23 29.42 -23.71
N TRP A 537 -16.25 28.85 -23.02
CA TRP A 537 -14.85 29.01 -23.39
C TRP A 537 -14.52 28.32 -24.71
N TRP A 538 -15.01 27.11 -24.94
CA TRP A 538 -14.79 26.38 -26.20
C TRP A 538 -15.29 27.16 -27.43
N ASN A 539 -16.42 27.86 -27.29
CA ASN A 539 -16.96 28.72 -28.34
C ASN A 539 -16.04 29.89 -28.70
N THR A 540 -15.17 30.35 -27.80
CA THR A 540 -14.21 31.43 -28.06
C THR A 540 -12.95 30.97 -28.81
N LEU A 541 -12.76 29.66 -28.98
CA LEU A 541 -11.56 29.11 -29.62
C LEU A 541 -11.52 29.37 -31.13
N PRO A 542 -10.33 29.34 -31.76
CA PRO A 542 -10.21 29.53 -33.21
C PRO A 542 -11.02 28.49 -34.00
N ASP A 543 -11.69 28.92 -35.07
CA ASP A 543 -12.48 28.01 -35.91
C ASP A 543 -11.61 26.95 -36.60
N SER A 544 -10.34 27.31 -36.89
CA SER A 544 -9.34 26.37 -37.40
C SER A 544 -9.12 25.19 -36.43
N HIS A 545 -9.20 25.40 -35.12
CA HIS A 545 -9.18 24.33 -34.13
C HIS A 545 -10.51 23.56 -34.12
N LYS A 546 -11.66 24.25 -34.04
CA LYS A 546 -12.98 23.60 -33.95
C LYS A 546 -13.28 22.66 -35.12
N ILE A 547 -12.77 22.97 -36.32
CA ILE A 547 -12.89 22.11 -37.52
C ILE A 547 -12.10 20.80 -37.36
N HIS A 548 -10.98 20.81 -36.64
CA HIS A 548 -10.09 19.66 -36.46
C HIS A 548 -10.18 19.05 -35.05
N ALA A 549 -11.04 19.59 -34.18
CA ALA A 549 -11.30 19.05 -32.86
C ALA A 549 -11.85 17.62 -32.97
N PRO A 550 -11.62 16.76 -31.94
CA PRO A 550 -12.16 15.41 -31.94
C PRO A 550 -13.67 15.41 -32.21
N LEU A 551 -14.16 14.41 -32.96
CA LEU A 551 -15.55 14.33 -33.42
C LEU A 551 -16.55 14.43 -32.26
N TYR A 552 -16.22 13.80 -31.13
CA TYR A 552 -17.10 13.71 -29.98
C TYR A 552 -17.44 15.09 -29.36
N PRO A 553 -16.47 15.92 -28.91
CA PRO A 553 -16.75 17.30 -28.51
C PRO A 553 -17.43 18.12 -29.60
N ARG A 554 -17.00 17.95 -30.86
CA ARG A 554 -17.47 18.75 -31.99
C ARG A 554 -18.97 18.56 -32.27
N GLU A 555 -19.44 17.32 -32.36
CA GLU A 555 -20.87 17.02 -32.60
C GLU A 555 -21.74 17.57 -31.45
N ARG A 556 -21.33 17.34 -30.20
CA ARG A 556 -22.07 17.77 -29.02
C ARG A 556 -22.15 19.29 -28.84
N MET A 557 -21.17 20.04 -29.36
CA MET A 557 -21.15 21.50 -29.26
C MET A 557 -21.75 22.22 -30.49
N MET A 558 -21.79 21.57 -31.67
CA MET A 558 -22.29 22.15 -32.92
C MET A 558 -23.79 21.89 -33.20
N ASP A 559 -24.46 21.04 -32.42
CA ASP A 559 -25.86 20.65 -32.65
C ASP A 559 -26.90 21.80 -32.56
N GLU A 560 -26.55 22.97 -32.02
CA GLU A 560 -27.45 24.13 -31.97
C GLU A 560 -27.20 25.19 -33.06
N THR A 561 -26.08 25.16 -33.79
CA THR A 561 -25.81 26.18 -34.84
C THR A 561 -26.48 25.88 -36.18
N ARG A 562 -27.10 24.69 -36.35
CA ARG A 562 -27.83 24.30 -37.57
C ARG A 562 -29.36 24.48 -37.48
N ALA A 563 -29.87 25.02 -36.37
CA ALA A 563 -31.31 25.21 -36.13
C ALA A 563 -31.78 26.69 -36.18
N THR A 564 -31.01 27.57 -36.84
CA THR A 564 -31.41 28.97 -37.14
C THR A 564 -31.36 29.24 -38.62
#